data_AF-A0A820CUP3-F1
#
_entry.id   AF-A0A820CUP3-F1
#
_cell.length_a   1.000
_cell.length_b   1.000
_cell.length_c   1.000
_cell.angle_alpha   90.00
_cell.angle_beta   90.00
_cell.angle_gamma   90.00
#
_symmetry.space_group_name_H-M   'P 1'
#
loop_
_entity.id
_entity.type
_entity.pdbx_description
1 polymer ?
#
loop_
_entity_poly.entity_id
_entity_poly.type
_entity_poly.pdbx_seq_one_letter_code
_entity_poly.pdbx_strand_id
1 'polypeptide(L)'
;NLQQITCENYQLYIGPEEELVARFLKAYENRTIDRVAVTTADGVEHPVQFDPISDADECRYYIYNCINNYAPDLPRNKIYELSFTKFLYRRIRFFIGSYYCWNDNVNRLGSIAMKQMIDEAQSLTQISFENNHYPRVYLVYDPNFSLHILHADWNCVPYDLKQLFNNRDPLTTPDYINKDYFAECLAWLIDIPYDSFIDIMNEQKFILTENFAYKLFHVHERKLTKLGLIIEGDTGVGKTFLLKFYSLLLNAKTISDKSEDSIIPRIVQNVSLWLRTIIIEMVETQPILLNLFLKQFRNLLLNHDNNHHIQDNINQQEIEAPEGQEEAT
;
A
#
# COMPACT_ATOMS: atom_id res chain seq x y z
N ASN A 1 11.62 12.33 -41.80
CA ASN A 1 11.43 13.63 -41.13
C ASN A 1 11.02 13.42 -39.69
N LEU A 2 11.98 13.22 -38.80
CA LEU A 2 11.74 13.32 -37.36
C LEU A 2 11.73 14.82 -37.04
N GLN A 3 10.56 15.39 -36.79
CA GLN A 3 10.47 16.74 -36.24
C GLN A 3 11.24 16.78 -34.91
N GLN A 4 12.02 17.84 -34.71
CA GLN A 4 12.78 18.02 -33.48
C GLN A 4 11.80 18.06 -32.31
N ILE A 5 11.94 17.13 -31.38
CA ILE A 5 11.10 17.08 -30.17
C ILE A 5 11.49 18.27 -29.28
N THR A 6 10.58 19.22 -29.12
CA THR A 6 10.66 20.39 -28.24
C THR A 6 9.68 20.22 -27.08
N CYS A 7 9.80 21.07 -26.05
CA CYS A 7 8.82 21.11 -24.95
C CYS A 7 7.41 21.49 -25.43
N GLU A 8 7.29 22.11 -26.60
CA GLU A 8 6.03 22.59 -27.17
C GLU A 8 5.31 21.53 -28.02
N ASN A 9 6.00 20.48 -28.46
CA ASN A 9 5.43 19.44 -29.34
C ASN A 9 5.47 18.02 -28.76
N TYR A 10 5.92 17.86 -27.52
CA TYR A 10 5.94 16.57 -26.82
C TYR A 10 4.91 16.53 -25.69
N GLN A 11 3.75 15.98 -25.98
CA GLN A 11 2.69 15.77 -25.00
C GLN A 11 3.01 14.59 -24.06
N LEU A 12 2.42 14.61 -22.87
CA LEU A 12 2.45 13.45 -21.97
C LEU A 12 1.87 12.23 -22.70
N TYR A 13 2.62 11.13 -22.68
CA TYR A 13 2.16 9.86 -23.20
C TYR A 13 1.13 9.27 -22.23
N ILE A 14 -0.03 8.87 -22.74
CA ILE A 14 -1.10 8.27 -21.94
C ILE A 14 -1.00 6.75 -22.06
N GLY A 15 -0.52 6.12 -21.00
CA GLY A 15 -0.60 4.68 -20.79
C GLY A 15 -1.65 4.32 -19.72
N PRO A 16 -1.67 3.05 -19.28
CA PRO A 16 -2.60 2.60 -18.23
C PRO A 16 -2.45 3.32 -16.89
N GLU A 17 -1.22 3.74 -16.55
CA GLU A 17 -0.97 4.46 -15.30
C GLU A 17 -1.52 5.89 -15.34
N GLU A 18 -1.28 6.59 -16.46
CA GLU A 18 -1.77 7.95 -16.67
C GLU A 18 -3.29 7.99 -16.84
N GLU A 19 -3.88 7.00 -17.52
CA GLU A 19 -5.33 6.85 -17.61
C GLU A 19 -5.95 6.65 -16.23
N LEU A 20 -5.37 5.79 -15.38
CA LEU A 20 -5.86 5.58 -14.02
C LEU A 20 -5.84 6.90 -13.21
N VAL A 21 -4.75 7.66 -13.32
CA VAL A 21 -4.66 8.99 -12.69
C VAL A 21 -5.77 9.90 -13.18
N ALA A 22 -5.92 10.03 -14.50
CA ALA A 22 -6.91 10.91 -15.11
C ALA A 22 -8.35 10.52 -14.72
N ARG A 23 -8.64 9.22 -14.64
CA ARG A 23 -9.95 8.69 -14.24
C ARG A 23 -10.36 9.15 -12.85
N PHE A 24 -9.47 9.05 -11.87
CA PHE A 24 -9.75 9.49 -10.51
C PHE A 24 -9.70 11.00 -10.36
N LEU A 25 -8.89 11.72 -11.13
CA LEU A 25 -8.94 13.18 -11.20
C LEU A 25 -10.28 13.68 -11.76
N LYS A 26 -10.81 13.04 -12.81
CA LYS A 26 -12.16 13.29 -13.32
C LYS A 26 -13.21 13.05 -12.24
N ALA A 27 -13.12 11.93 -11.52
CA ALA A 27 -14.04 11.63 -10.43
C ALA A 27 -13.99 12.70 -9.32
N TYR A 28 -12.79 13.18 -8.98
CA TYR A 28 -12.56 14.23 -7.99
C TYR A 28 -13.13 15.58 -8.44
N GLU A 29 -12.87 16.00 -9.68
CA GLU A 29 -13.39 17.25 -10.25
C GLU A 29 -14.93 17.24 -10.33
N ASN A 30 -15.50 16.09 -10.71
CA ASN A 30 -16.96 15.90 -10.77
C ASN A 30 -17.60 15.68 -9.38
N ARG A 31 -16.83 15.69 -8.29
CA ARG A 31 -17.28 15.40 -6.91
C ARG A 31 -17.95 14.03 -6.75
N THR A 32 -17.68 13.11 -7.67
CA THR A 32 -18.18 11.73 -7.64
C THR A 32 -17.23 10.78 -6.90
N ILE A 33 -16.03 11.25 -6.53
CA ILE A 33 -15.06 10.47 -5.76
C ILE A 33 -15.54 10.15 -4.34
N ASP A 34 -16.58 10.82 -3.84
CA ASP A 34 -17.12 10.57 -2.49
C ASP A 34 -18.27 9.55 -2.49
N ARG A 35 -18.46 8.81 -3.59
CA ARG A 35 -19.41 7.70 -3.65
C ARG A 35 -19.04 6.63 -2.61
N VAL A 36 -20.07 6.07 -1.98
CA VAL A 36 -19.97 4.91 -1.10
C VAL A 36 -20.46 3.67 -1.84
N ALA A 37 -20.04 2.49 -1.38
CA ALA A 37 -20.57 1.23 -1.85
C ALA A 37 -22.08 1.16 -1.61
N VAL A 38 -22.82 0.56 -2.54
CA VAL A 38 -24.29 0.50 -2.48
C VAL A 38 -24.73 -0.94 -2.46
N THR A 39 -25.65 -1.26 -1.55
CA THR A 39 -26.35 -2.55 -1.54
C THR A 39 -27.69 -2.38 -2.21
N THR A 40 -27.98 -3.20 -3.23
CA THR A 40 -29.28 -3.21 -3.91
C THR A 40 -30.36 -3.82 -3.03
N ALA A 41 -31.63 -3.62 -3.42
CA ALA A 41 -32.78 -4.21 -2.72
C ALA A 41 -32.73 -5.75 -2.67
N ASP A 42 -32.03 -6.37 -3.62
CA ASP A 42 -31.84 -7.82 -3.71
C ASP A 42 -30.64 -8.31 -2.87
N GLY A 43 -29.98 -7.42 -2.12
CA GLY A 43 -28.85 -7.75 -1.26
C GLY A 43 -27.48 -7.74 -1.95
N VAL A 44 -27.43 -7.48 -3.26
CA VAL A 44 -26.16 -7.46 -4.02
C VAL A 44 -25.40 -6.17 -3.71
N GLU A 45 -24.16 -6.31 -3.24
CA GLU A 45 -23.25 -5.19 -2.96
C GLU A 45 -22.50 -4.77 -4.24
N HIS A 46 -22.53 -3.48 -4.55
CA HIS A 46 -21.77 -2.89 -5.65
C HIS A 46 -20.61 -2.03 -5.14
N PRO A 47 -19.36 -2.36 -5.50
CA PRO A 47 -18.21 -1.56 -5.10
C PRO A 47 -18.17 -0.22 -5.85
N VAL A 48 -17.49 0.76 -5.27
CA VAL A 48 -17.22 2.04 -5.92
C VAL A 48 -16.31 1.81 -7.12
N GLN A 49 -16.81 2.16 -8.31
CA GLN A 49 -16.08 2.07 -9.57
C GLN A 49 -16.30 3.32 -10.43
N PHE A 50 -15.32 3.60 -11.29
CA PHE A 50 -15.35 4.69 -12.25
C PHE A 50 -15.02 4.17 -13.64
N ASP A 51 -15.74 4.68 -14.63
CA ASP A 51 -15.59 4.26 -16.01
C ASP A 51 -14.22 4.67 -16.56
N PRO A 52 -13.53 3.80 -17.32
CA PRO A 52 -12.30 4.14 -18.01
C PRO A 52 -12.44 5.32 -18.97
N ILE A 53 -11.40 6.14 -19.06
CA ILE A 53 -11.31 7.20 -20.05
C ILE A 53 -10.62 6.65 -21.30
N SER A 54 -11.34 6.60 -22.42
CA SER A 54 -10.78 6.10 -23.70
C SER A 54 -10.04 7.15 -24.51
N ASP A 55 -10.38 8.43 -24.30
CA ASP A 55 -9.74 9.55 -25.01
C ASP A 55 -8.46 10.00 -24.29
N ALA A 56 -7.34 9.96 -25.00
CA ALA A 56 -6.05 10.39 -24.50
C ALA A 56 -5.99 11.91 -24.26
N ASP A 57 -6.71 12.71 -25.05
CA ASP A 57 -6.73 14.17 -24.87
C ASP A 57 -7.55 14.55 -23.64
N GLU A 58 -8.66 13.86 -23.38
CA GLU A 58 -9.40 13.96 -22.12
C GLU A 58 -8.51 13.58 -20.92
N CYS A 59 -7.70 12.51 -21.03
CA CYS A 59 -6.77 12.13 -19.95
C CYS A 59 -5.75 13.25 -19.66
N ARG A 60 -5.13 13.80 -20.71
CA ARG A 60 -4.17 14.91 -20.59
C ARG A 60 -4.83 16.13 -19.96
N TYR A 61 -6.07 16.44 -20.34
CA TYR A 61 -6.80 17.57 -19.78
C TYR A 61 -6.89 17.49 -18.26
N TYR A 62 -7.36 16.36 -17.70
CA TYR A 62 -7.50 16.23 -16.25
C TYR A 62 -6.16 16.27 -15.51
N ILE A 63 -5.11 15.64 -16.06
CA ILE A 63 -3.76 15.68 -15.47
C ILE A 63 -3.22 17.11 -15.47
N TYR A 64 -3.26 17.80 -16.62
CA TYR A 64 -2.75 19.16 -16.72
C TYR A 64 -3.57 20.16 -15.91
N ASN A 65 -4.89 20.01 -15.87
CA ASN A 65 -5.77 20.81 -15.02
C ASN A 65 -5.39 20.66 -13.54
N CYS A 66 -5.13 19.43 -13.07
CA CYS A 66 -4.66 19.18 -11.71
C CYS A 66 -3.34 19.89 -11.42
N ILE A 67 -2.32 19.74 -12.29
CA ILE A 67 -1.02 20.39 -12.06
C ILE A 67 -1.17 21.92 -12.10
N ASN A 68 -2.01 22.46 -12.98
CA ASN A 68 -2.28 23.90 -13.07
C ASN A 68 -2.91 24.47 -11.81
N ASN A 69 -3.90 23.76 -11.25
CA ASN A 69 -4.68 24.26 -10.12
C ASN A 69 -3.99 24.04 -8.77
N TYR A 70 -3.27 22.92 -8.62
CA TYR A 70 -2.75 22.48 -7.32
C TYR A 70 -1.22 22.51 -7.21
N ALA A 71 -0.51 22.56 -8.33
CA ALA A 71 0.96 22.66 -8.32
C ALA A 71 1.47 23.78 -9.25
N PRO A 72 0.97 25.02 -9.11
CA PRO A 72 1.34 26.14 -9.99
C PRO A 72 2.83 26.46 -9.93
N ASP A 73 3.46 26.23 -8.78
CA ASP A 73 4.88 26.55 -8.52
C ASP A 73 5.87 25.56 -9.16
N LEU A 74 5.40 24.39 -9.61
CA LEU A 74 6.27 23.43 -10.27
C LEU A 74 6.69 23.93 -11.65
N PRO A 75 7.98 23.82 -12.03
CA PRO A 75 8.44 24.15 -13.36
C PRO A 75 7.64 23.41 -14.43
N ARG A 76 7.15 24.15 -15.44
CA ARG A 76 6.39 23.61 -16.57
C ARG A 76 7.31 22.96 -17.59
N ASN A 77 7.78 21.77 -17.26
CA ASN A 77 8.50 20.92 -18.18
C ASN A 77 8.12 19.45 -17.96
N LYS A 78 8.39 18.65 -19.00
CA LYS A 78 8.05 17.24 -19.06
C LYS A 78 8.55 16.42 -17.87
N ILE A 79 9.71 16.74 -17.31
CA ILE A 79 10.29 15.97 -16.19
C ILE A 79 9.41 16.12 -14.95
N TYR A 80 8.97 17.34 -14.65
CA TYR A 80 8.12 17.62 -13.50
C TYR A 80 6.69 17.12 -13.72
N GLU A 81 6.13 17.27 -14.92
CA GLU A 81 4.81 16.72 -15.27
C GLU A 81 4.77 15.19 -15.13
N LEU A 82 5.79 14.51 -15.68
CA LEU A 82 5.92 13.07 -15.56
C LEU A 82 6.13 12.65 -14.10
N SER A 83 7.02 13.33 -13.38
CA SER A 83 7.32 13.00 -11.98
C SER A 83 6.08 13.14 -11.10
N PHE A 84 5.37 14.27 -11.21
CA PHE A 84 4.12 14.52 -10.50
C PHE A 84 3.09 13.41 -10.79
N THR A 85 2.90 13.09 -12.07
CA THR A 85 1.95 12.05 -12.49
C THR A 85 2.33 10.68 -11.94
N LYS A 86 3.63 10.32 -11.91
CA LYS A 86 4.10 9.04 -11.36
C LYS A 86 3.92 8.94 -9.84
N PHE A 87 4.18 10.02 -9.09
CA PHE A 87 3.90 10.05 -7.66
C PHE A 87 2.40 9.97 -7.37
N LEU A 88 1.59 10.73 -8.11
CA LEU A 88 0.15 10.71 -7.95
C LEU A 88 -0.44 9.33 -8.28
N TYR A 89 0.01 8.69 -9.36
CA TYR A 89 -0.36 7.31 -9.70
C TYR A 89 -0.11 6.34 -8.54
N ARG A 90 1.07 6.44 -7.92
CA ARG A 90 1.46 5.57 -6.80
C ARG A 90 0.50 5.67 -5.62
N ARG A 91 -0.07 6.85 -5.39
CA ARG A 91 -1.05 7.14 -4.33
C ARG A 91 -2.47 6.76 -4.71
N ILE A 92 -2.89 7.08 -5.93
CA ILE A 92 -4.22 6.78 -6.47
C ILE A 92 -4.53 5.27 -6.48
N ARG A 93 -3.51 4.40 -6.40
CA ARG A 93 -3.71 2.96 -6.17
C ARG A 93 -4.51 2.64 -4.89
N PHE A 94 -4.61 3.56 -3.95
CA PHE A 94 -5.56 3.46 -2.83
C PHE A 94 -7.01 3.25 -3.31
N PHE A 95 -7.43 3.97 -4.35
CA PHE A 95 -8.81 3.97 -4.83
C PHE A 95 -9.21 2.71 -5.61
N ILE A 96 -8.25 1.83 -5.92
CA ILE A 96 -8.54 0.48 -6.44
C ILE A 96 -8.48 -0.59 -5.33
N GLY A 97 -8.15 -0.19 -4.11
CA GLY A 97 -8.08 -1.07 -2.94
C GLY A 97 -9.44 -1.32 -2.33
N SER A 98 -9.58 -2.47 -1.65
CA SER A 98 -10.82 -2.89 -0.98
C SER A 98 -11.32 -1.86 0.03
N TYR A 99 -10.42 -1.23 0.79
CA TYR A 99 -10.76 -0.23 1.80
C TYR A 99 -11.58 0.94 1.22
N TYR A 100 -11.25 1.40 0.00
CA TYR A 100 -12.00 2.45 -0.67
C TYR A 100 -13.19 1.90 -1.46
N CYS A 101 -13.00 0.84 -2.23
CA CYS A 101 -14.05 0.27 -3.08
C CYS A 101 -15.28 -0.20 -2.28
N TRP A 102 -15.07 -0.68 -1.06
CA TRP A 102 -16.13 -1.15 -0.16
C TRP A 102 -16.43 -0.18 0.98
N ASN A 103 -16.01 1.08 0.86
CA ASN A 103 -16.34 2.10 1.83
C ASN A 103 -17.85 2.36 1.83
N ASP A 104 -18.54 2.02 2.91
CA ASP A 104 -19.98 2.22 3.10
C ASP A 104 -20.31 3.31 4.12
N ASN A 105 -19.32 3.79 4.89
CA ASN A 105 -19.55 4.58 6.09
C ASN A 105 -18.71 5.86 6.20
N VAL A 106 -17.58 5.97 5.48
CA VAL A 106 -16.72 7.16 5.53
C VAL A 106 -17.11 8.14 4.43
N ASN A 107 -17.93 9.12 4.79
CA ASN A 107 -18.24 10.24 3.90
C ASN A 107 -16.98 11.05 3.60
N ARG A 108 -16.85 11.55 2.36
CA ARG A 108 -15.71 12.38 1.91
C ARG A 108 -14.33 11.70 1.93
N LEU A 109 -14.25 10.38 2.10
CA LEU A 109 -12.98 9.64 2.06
C LEU A 109 -12.18 9.94 0.78
N GLY A 110 -12.87 9.91 -0.37
CA GLY A 110 -12.27 10.13 -1.67
C GLY A 110 -11.66 11.52 -1.84
N SER A 111 -12.44 12.56 -1.55
CA SER A 111 -12.00 13.96 -1.73
C SER A 111 -10.92 14.36 -0.74
N ILE A 112 -11.00 13.90 0.52
CA ILE A 112 -9.98 14.19 1.54
C ILE A 112 -8.66 13.48 1.21
N ALA A 113 -8.72 12.18 0.86
CA ALA A 113 -7.54 11.43 0.48
C ALA A 113 -6.91 11.99 -0.80
N MET A 114 -7.70 12.23 -1.86
CA MET A 114 -7.18 12.75 -3.13
C MET A 114 -6.47 14.10 -2.95
N LYS A 115 -7.04 15.01 -2.16
CA LYS A 115 -6.40 16.30 -1.86
C LYS A 115 -5.01 16.10 -1.25
N GLN A 116 -4.90 15.26 -0.21
CA GLN A 116 -3.62 14.96 0.41
C GLN A 116 -2.64 14.29 -0.57
N MET A 117 -3.10 13.38 -1.43
CA MET A 117 -2.25 12.74 -2.44
C MET A 117 -1.70 13.72 -3.48
N ILE A 118 -2.48 14.75 -3.84
CA ILE A 118 -2.05 15.83 -4.74
C ILE A 118 -0.95 16.67 -4.06
N ASP A 119 -1.17 17.06 -2.79
CA ASP A 119 -0.20 17.81 -1.99
C ASP A 119 1.12 17.03 -1.82
N GLU A 120 1.03 15.72 -1.61
CA GLU A 120 2.19 14.83 -1.57
C GLU A 120 2.90 14.74 -2.92
N ALA A 121 2.16 14.57 -4.02
CA ALA A 121 2.75 14.49 -5.36
C ALA A 121 3.51 15.77 -5.72
N GLN A 122 2.98 16.95 -5.34
CA GLN A 122 3.69 18.22 -5.48
C GLN A 122 5.01 18.20 -4.69
N SER A 123 4.93 17.83 -3.41
CA SER A 123 6.06 17.82 -2.46
C SER A 123 7.15 16.81 -2.83
N LEU A 124 6.75 15.67 -3.40
CA LEU A 124 7.65 14.60 -3.87
C LEU A 124 8.31 14.95 -5.21
N THR A 125 7.67 15.79 -6.01
CA THR A 125 8.24 16.26 -7.27
C THR A 125 9.39 17.23 -7.03
N GLN A 126 9.25 18.15 -6.07
CA GLN A 126 10.29 19.13 -5.71
C GLN A 126 10.75 18.94 -4.26
N ILE A 127 11.64 17.97 -4.05
CA ILE A 127 12.17 17.66 -2.72
C ILE A 127 13.28 18.66 -2.38
N SER A 128 13.04 19.53 -1.40
CA SER A 128 14.08 20.35 -0.77
C SER A 128 13.93 20.29 0.75
N PHE A 129 14.96 19.74 1.41
CA PHE A 129 15.05 19.72 2.88
C PHE A 129 15.77 20.94 3.45
N GLU A 130 16.18 21.89 2.61
CA GLU A 130 16.83 23.13 3.04
C GLU A 130 15.82 24.10 3.67
N ASN A 131 14.56 24.00 3.27
CA ASN A 131 13.48 24.83 3.77
C ASN A 131 12.80 24.15 4.98
N ASN A 132 12.71 24.86 6.11
CA ASN A 132 11.96 24.43 7.29
C ASN A 132 10.45 24.26 7.05
N HIS A 133 9.94 24.67 5.88
CA HIS A 133 8.54 24.57 5.49
C HIS A 133 8.23 23.30 4.68
N TYR A 134 9.10 22.29 4.74
CA TYR A 134 8.86 21.03 4.03
C TYR A 134 7.65 20.29 4.65
N PRO A 135 6.61 19.96 3.87
CA PRO A 135 5.44 19.27 4.41
C PRO A 135 5.84 17.85 4.85
N ARG A 136 5.55 17.57 6.12
CA ARG A 136 5.85 16.30 6.82
C ARG A 136 4.57 15.54 7.14
N VAL A 137 3.67 15.46 6.16
CA VAL A 137 2.40 14.74 6.28
C VAL A 137 2.26 13.89 5.03
N TYR A 138 2.31 12.57 5.19
CA TYR A 138 2.21 11.63 4.09
C TYR A 138 1.30 10.46 4.43
N LEU A 139 0.47 10.05 3.49
CA LEU A 139 -0.31 8.84 3.57
C LEU A 139 0.60 7.62 3.44
N VAL A 140 0.43 6.67 4.35
CA VAL A 140 1.08 5.37 4.34
C VAL A 140 0.02 4.28 4.45
N TYR A 141 0.33 3.09 3.96
CA TYR A 141 -0.60 1.96 3.96
C TYR A 141 0.00 0.83 4.77
N ASP A 142 -0.79 0.23 5.65
CA ASP A 142 -0.37 -0.98 6.36
C ASP A 142 -0.40 -2.22 5.41
N PRO A 143 0.04 -3.41 5.86
CA PRO A 143 0.02 -4.62 5.03
C PRO A 143 -1.39 -5.04 4.57
N ASN A 144 -2.43 -4.61 5.27
CA ASN A 144 -3.84 -4.82 4.90
C ASN A 144 -4.38 -3.73 3.97
N PHE A 145 -3.53 -2.78 3.58
CA PHE A 145 -3.85 -1.63 2.73
C PHE A 145 -4.81 -0.63 3.38
N SER A 146 -4.91 -0.62 4.71
CA SER A 146 -5.62 0.42 5.46
C SER A 146 -4.86 1.73 5.37
N LEU A 147 -5.59 2.84 5.37
CA LEU A 147 -5.00 4.18 5.30
C LEU A 147 -4.45 4.61 6.66
N HIS A 148 -3.20 5.05 6.69
CA HIS A 148 -2.48 5.61 7.84
C HIS A 148 -1.75 6.90 7.43
N ILE A 149 -1.14 7.60 8.39
CA ILE A 149 -0.57 8.94 8.15
C ILE A 149 0.78 9.15 8.85
N LEU A 150 1.88 9.15 8.09
CA LEU A 150 3.18 9.55 8.60
C LEU A 150 3.23 11.06 8.85
N HIS A 151 3.30 11.48 10.11
CA HIS A 151 3.38 12.89 10.49
C HIS A 151 4.45 13.20 11.55
N ALA A 152 4.96 14.44 11.48
CA ALA A 152 5.91 15.00 12.44
C ALA A 152 5.20 15.59 13.67
N ASP A 153 4.13 16.35 13.42
CA ASP A 153 3.34 17.05 14.42
C ASP A 153 1.88 16.93 14.02
N TRP A 154 1.07 16.35 14.92
CA TRP A 154 -0.36 16.22 14.71
C TRP A 154 -1.03 17.58 14.51
N ASN A 155 -0.52 18.67 15.08
CA ASN A 155 -1.06 20.01 14.89
C ASN A 155 -0.94 20.50 13.45
N CYS A 156 0.07 20.03 12.71
CA CYS A 156 0.28 20.35 11.30
C CYS A 156 -0.59 19.52 10.35
N VAL A 157 -1.26 18.47 10.82
CA VAL A 157 -2.15 17.65 10.00
C VAL A 157 -3.43 18.44 9.67
N PRO A 158 -3.84 18.54 8.38
CA PRO A 158 -5.06 19.24 7.98
C PRO A 158 -6.31 18.72 8.70
N TYR A 159 -7.21 19.63 9.09
CA TYR A 159 -8.41 19.27 9.86
C TYR A 159 -9.28 18.20 9.20
N ASP A 160 -9.56 18.33 7.90
CA ASP A 160 -10.32 17.33 7.15
C ASP A 160 -9.65 15.95 7.20
N LEU A 161 -8.31 15.91 7.13
CA LEU A 161 -7.56 14.66 7.23
C LEU A 161 -7.62 14.07 8.64
N LYS A 162 -7.58 14.89 9.70
CA LYS A 162 -7.79 14.45 11.08
C LYS A 162 -9.13 13.77 11.28
N GLN A 163 -10.18 14.22 10.59
CA GLN A 163 -11.51 13.62 10.70
C GLN A 163 -11.53 12.16 10.25
N LEU A 164 -10.73 11.78 9.23
CA LEU A 164 -10.60 10.39 8.79
C LEU A 164 -10.04 9.48 9.90
N PHE A 165 -9.29 10.05 10.84
CA PHE A 165 -8.68 9.36 11.98
C PHE A 165 -9.38 9.69 13.30
N ASN A 166 -10.68 10.03 13.27
CA ASN A 166 -11.49 10.36 14.45
C ASN A 166 -10.89 11.48 15.33
N ASN A 167 -10.11 12.39 14.72
CA ASN A 167 -9.36 13.46 15.38
C ASN A 167 -8.37 12.97 16.45
N ARG A 168 -7.94 11.71 16.39
CA ARG A 168 -6.96 11.14 17.30
C ARG A 168 -5.62 10.99 16.60
N ASP A 169 -4.58 11.37 17.32
CA ASP A 169 -3.20 11.19 16.86
C ASP A 169 -2.88 9.68 16.83
N PRO A 170 -2.60 9.10 15.66
CA PRO A 170 -2.23 7.69 15.53
C PRO A 170 -1.07 7.30 16.45
N LEU A 171 -0.11 8.20 16.71
CA LEU A 171 1.02 7.98 17.62
C LEU A 171 0.56 7.63 19.05
N THR A 172 -0.61 8.12 19.45
CA THR A 172 -1.16 7.92 20.80
C THR A 172 -2.05 6.68 20.94
N THR A 173 -2.21 5.92 19.85
CA THR A 173 -3.04 4.71 19.83
C THR A 173 -2.38 3.61 20.67
N PRO A 174 -3.14 2.80 21.43
CA PRO A 174 -2.59 1.74 22.26
C PRO A 174 -1.66 0.77 21.52
N ASP A 175 -1.92 0.56 20.23
CA ASP A 175 -1.18 -0.34 19.35
C ASP A 175 0.30 0.05 19.18
N TYR A 176 0.67 1.31 19.47
CA TYR A 176 2.03 1.82 19.33
C TYR A 176 2.72 2.16 20.67
N ILE A 177 2.13 1.83 21.82
CA ILE A 177 2.69 2.20 23.14
C ILE A 177 4.13 1.71 23.35
N ASN A 178 4.50 0.59 22.71
CA ASN A 178 5.85 0.00 22.80
C ASN A 178 6.58 -0.04 21.46
N LYS A 179 6.12 0.74 20.47
CA LYS A 179 6.68 0.74 19.12
C LYS A 179 7.12 2.14 18.72
N ASP A 180 8.24 2.21 18.02
CA ASP A 180 8.61 3.41 17.28
C ASP A 180 7.67 3.56 16.07
N TYR A 181 6.82 4.58 16.12
CA TYR A 181 5.82 4.86 15.09
C TYR A 181 6.43 5.16 13.71
N PHE A 182 7.56 5.87 13.66
CA PHE A 182 8.25 6.13 12.40
C PHE A 182 8.79 4.83 11.81
N ALA A 183 9.38 3.97 12.65
CA ALA A 183 9.87 2.67 12.20
C ALA A 183 8.73 1.78 11.68
N GLU A 184 7.57 1.76 12.35
CA GLU A 184 6.39 1.01 11.89
C GLU A 184 5.89 1.51 10.53
N CYS A 185 5.72 2.83 10.36
CA CYS A 185 5.29 3.41 9.09
C CYS A 185 6.28 3.11 7.95
N LEU A 186 7.58 3.17 8.22
CA LEU A 186 8.61 2.85 7.24
C LEU A 186 8.71 1.36 6.95
N ALA A 187 8.46 0.50 7.94
CA ALA A 187 8.39 -0.94 7.75
C ALA A 187 7.23 -1.31 6.81
N TRP A 188 6.05 -0.70 6.98
CA TRP A 188 4.95 -0.89 6.04
C TRP A 188 5.25 -0.35 4.65
N LEU A 189 5.86 0.84 4.57
CA LEU A 189 6.24 1.46 3.30
C LEU A 189 7.18 0.56 2.50
N ILE A 190 8.23 0.05 3.16
CA ILE A 190 9.24 -0.82 2.53
C ILE A 190 8.67 -2.24 2.33
N ASP A 191 7.63 -2.58 3.09
CA ASP A 191 6.94 -3.85 3.11
C ASP A 191 7.89 -4.94 3.63
N ILE A 192 8.27 -4.76 4.90
CA ILE A 192 9.01 -5.69 5.76
C ILE A 192 8.37 -5.74 7.16
N PRO A 193 8.55 -6.83 7.92
CA PRO A 193 8.10 -6.90 9.31
C PRO A 193 8.77 -5.83 10.19
N TYR A 194 8.01 -5.30 11.16
CA TYR A 194 8.51 -4.32 12.12
C TYR A 194 9.75 -4.81 12.86
N ASP A 195 9.72 -6.05 13.36
CA ASP A 195 10.81 -6.62 14.15
C ASP A 195 12.11 -6.68 13.33
N SER A 196 12.02 -7.06 12.05
CA SER A 196 13.16 -7.03 11.13
C SER A 196 13.71 -5.62 10.90
N PHE A 197 12.85 -4.61 10.85
CA PHE A 197 13.28 -3.21 10.75
C PHE A 197 14.08 -2.80 12.01
N ILE A 198 13.58 -3.16 13.19
CA ILE A 198 14.21 -2.85 14.49
C ILE A 198 15.52 -3.60 14.67
N ASP A 199 15.60 -4.88 14.28
CA ASP A 199 16.84 -5.66 14.31
C ASP A 199 17.94 -4.99 13.50
N ILE A 200 17.62 -4.55 12.27
CA ILE A 200 18.58 -3.85 11.40
C ILE A 200 18.99 -2.51 12.02
N MET A 201 18.07 -1.76 12.64
CA MET A 201 18.41 -0.53 13.37
C MET A 201 19.40 -0.80 14.50
N ASN A 202 19.14 -1.84 15.31
CA ASN A 202 19.97 -2.21 16.46
C ASN A 202 21.36 -2.70 16.02
N GLU A 203 21.43 -3.54 14.98
CA GLU A 203 22.68 -4.02 14.40
C GLU A 203 23.56 -2.88 13.88
N GLN A 204 22.95 -1.90 13.22
CA GLN A 204 23.66 -0.72 12.72
C GLN A 204 23.93 0.34 13.82
N LYS A 205 23.47 0.10 15.06
CA LYS A 205 23.54 1.05 16.18
C LYS A 205 23.00 2.43 15.80
N PHE A 206 21.90 2.42 15.05
CA PHE A 206 21.33 3.62 14.44
C PHE A 206 20.13 4.12 15.22
N ILE A 207 20.07 5.45 15.40
CA ILE A 207 18.90 6.12 16.00
C ILE A 207 18.09 6.72 14.86
N LEU A 208 16.86 6.23 14.68
CA LEU A 208 15.92 6.78 13.72
C LEU A 208 15.49 8.16 14.18
N THR A 209 15.91 9.18 13.44
CA THR A 209 15.42 10.56 13.64
C THR A 209 14.31 10.84 12.65
N GLU A 210 13.40 11.74 13.01
CA GLU A 210 12.31 12.20 12.14
C GLU A 210 12.82 12.64 10.75
N ASN A 211 13.87 13.46 10.71
CA ASN A 211 14.49 13.90 9.45
C ASN A 211 15.00 12.74 8.61
N PHE A 212 15.53 11.69 9.25
CA PHE A 212 15.99 10.50 8.55
C PHE A 212 14.84 9.65 8.03
N ALA A 213 13.76 9.53 8.81
CA ALA A 213 12.54 8.83 8.41
C ALA A 213 11.97 9.41 7.11
N TYR A 214 11.80 10.73 7.04
CA TYR A 214 11.36 11.39 5.81
C TYR A 214 12.35 11.19 4.66
N LYS A 215 13.66 11.39 4.88
CA LYS A 215 14.66 11.13 3.84
C LYS A 215 14.56 9.70 3.29
N LEU A 216 14.37 8.70 4.15
CA LEU A 216 14.19 7.31 3.74
C LEU A 216 12.89 7.12 2.95
N PHE A 217 11.79 7.70 3.41
CA PHE A 217 10.50 7.73 2.71
C PHE A 217 10.68 8.25 1.27
N HIS A 218 11.34 9.40 1.11
CA HIS A 218 11.59 10.01 -0.19
C HIS A 218 12.46 9.16 -1.12
N VAL A 219 13.53 8.56 -0.58
CA VAL A 219 14.38 7.63 -1.33
C VAL A 219 13.55 6.43 -1.80
N HIS A 220 12.67 5.90 -0.96
CA HIS A 220 11.81 4.78 -1.29
C HIS A 220 10.80 5.13 -2.38
N GLU A 221 10.08 6.25 -2.24
CA GLU A 221 9.09 6.71 -3.23
C GLU A 221 9.72 6.98 -4.60
N ARG A 222 10.91 7.59 -4.64
CA ARG A 222 11.64 7.78 -5.90
C ARG A 222 12.09 6.46 -6.54
N LYS A 223 12.53 5.49 -5.74
CA LYS A 223 12.82 4.15 -6.26
C LYS A 223 11.57 3.52 -6.89
N LEU A 224 10.42 3.58 -6.21
CA LEU A 224 9.18 2.96 -6.69
C LEU A 224 8.66 3.61 -7.98
N THR A 225 8.84 4.92 -8.15
CA THR A 225 8.48 5.66 -9.36
C THR A 225 9.50 5.54 -10.50
N LYS A 226 10.63 4.86 -10.28
CA LYS A 226 11.74 4.69 -11.24
C LYS A 226 12.31 6.04 -11.73
N LEU A 227 12.20 7.07 -10.91
CA LEU A 227 12.76 8.39 -11.20
C LEU A 227 14.21 8.46 -10.71
N GLY A 228 15.03 9.23 -11.43
CA GLY A 228 16.41 9.48 -11.01
C GLY A 228 16.46 10.14 -9.63
N LEU A 229 17.40 9.70 -8.79
CA LEU A 229 17.64 10.27 -7.46
C LEU A 229 19.03 10.92 -7.44
N ILE A 230 19.04 12.23 -7.19
CA ILE A 230 20.26 13.00 -6.92
C ILE A 230 20.12 13.51 -5.49
N ILE A 231 21.10 13.21 -4.63
CA ILE A 231 21.13 13.67 -3.24
C ILE A 231 22.27 14.67 -3.09
N GLU A 232 21.92 15.94 -2.95
CA GLU A 232 22.87 17.03 -2.74
C GLU A 232 23.16 17.25 -1.25
N GLY A 233 24.32 17.83 -0.95
CA GLY A 233 24.72 18.22 0.40
C GLY A 233 26.21 17.98 0.69
N ASP A 234 26.68 18.46 1.83
CA ASP A 234 28.10 18.41 2.19
C ASP A 234 28.62 17.00 2.53
N THR A 235 29.95 16.85 2.55
CA THR A 235 30.58 15.63 3.05
C THR A 235 30.26 15.44 4.53
N GLY A 236 30.09 14.19 4.97
CA GLY A 236 29.80 13.88 6.38
C GLY A 236 28.33 13.99 6.82
N VAL A 237 27.41 14.54 6.01
CA VAL A 237 25.98 14.69 6.36
C VAL A 237 25.15 13.39 6.32
N GLY A 238 25.81 12.22 6.27
CA GLY A 238 25.15 10.91 6.36
C GLY A 238 24.49 10.38 5.09
N LYS A 239 24.68 10.99 3.90
CA LYS A 239 24.09 10.51 2.63
C LYS A 239 24.42 9.05 2.32
N THR A 240 25.70 8.67 2.45
CA THR A 240 26.16 7.30 2.22
C THR A 240 25.56 6.33 3.22
N PHE A 241 25.42 6.76 4.48
CA PHE A 241 24.81 5.96 5.52
C PHE A 241 23.31 5.72 5.23
N LEU A 242 22.57 6.74 4.82
CA LEU A 242 21.16 6.61 4.41
C LEU A 242 20.98 5.54 3.33
N LEU A 243 21.79 5.59 2.26
CA LEU A 243 21.71 4.63 1.17
C LEU A 243 22.13 3.21 1.61
N LYS A 244 23.15 3.10 2.47
CA LYS A 244 23.58 1.81 3.04
C LYS A 244 22.50 1.20 3.94
N PHE A 245 21.90 2.01 4.81
CA PHE A 245 20.81 1.55 5.66
C PHE A 245 19.61 1.11 4.81
N TYR A 246 19.24 1.91 3.82
CA TYR A 246 18.15 1.56 2.90
C TYR A 246 18.42 0.25 2.12
N SER A 247 19.67 -0.01 1.69
CA SER A 247 19.99 -1.26 1.00
C SER A 247 19.87 -2.48 1.92
N LEU A 248 20.19 -2.36 3.21
CA LEU A 248 19.97 -3.43 4.19
C LEU A 248 18.48 -3.74 4.34
N LEU A 249 17.62 -2.73 4.45
CA LEU A 249 16.17 -2.92 4.53
C LEU A 249 15.61 -3.61 3.27
N LEU A 250 16.08 -3.24 2.08
CA LEU A 250 15.68 -3.89 0.83
C LEU A 250 16.15 -5.34 0.73
N ASN A 251 17.33 -5.66 1.28
CA ASN A 251 17.83 -7.02 1.34
C ASN A 251 16.99 -7.86 2.30
N ALA A 252 16.63 -7.32 3.46
CA ALA A 252 15.77 -7.98 4.43
C ALA A 252 14.40 -8.31 3.83
N LYS A 253 13.82 -7.39 3.05
CA LYS A 253 12.63 -7.68 2.25
C LYS A 253 12.80 -8.91 1.37
N THR A 254 13.90 -8.96 0.62
CA THR A 254 14.18 -10.06 -0.30
C THR A 254 14.38 -11.39 0.43
N ILE A 255 14.86 -11.36 1.66
CA ILE A 255 15.06 -12.55 2.51
C ILE A 255 13.72 -12.99 3.12
N SER A 256 12.92 -12.06 3.61
CA SER A 256 11.55 -12.31 4.10
C SER A 256 10.68 -12.90 2.99
N ASP A 257 10.73 -12.33 1.78
CA ASP A 257 10.02 -12.85 0.60
C ASP A 257 10.46 -14.28 0.21
N LYS A 258 11.65 -14.72 0.60
CA LYS A 258 12.21 -16.04 0.27
C LYS A 258 12.03 -17.08 1.38
N SER A 259 11.79 -16.67 2.62
CA SER A 259 11.84 -17.57 3.78
C SER A 259 10.49 -18.22 4.11
N GLU A 260 9.36 -17.60 3.77
CA GLU A 260 8.03 -18.21 3.93
C GLU A 260 7.09 -17.68 2.83
N ASP A 261 6.44 -18.58 2.07
CA ASP A 261 5.06 -18.42 1.60
C ASP A 261 4.60 -17.07 0.97
N SER A 262 5.48 -16.28 0.34
CA SER A 262 5.17 -14.89 -0.05
C SER A 262 4.37 -14.70 -1.36
N ILE A 263 3.99 -15.78 -2.05
CA ILE A 263 2.97 -15.69 -3.11
C ILE A 263 1.55 -15.62 -2.48
N ILE A 264 1.43 -15.95 -1.19
CA ILE A 264 0.16 -16.14 -0.49
C ILE A 264 -0.60 -14.83 -0.20
N PRO A 265 -0.03 -13.61 0.02
CA PRO A 265 -0.90 -12.44 0.28
C PRO A 265 -1.68 -11.98 -0.96
N ARG A 266 -1.04 -11.98 -2.15
CA ARG A 266 -1.71 -11.60 -3.40
C ARG A 266 -2.55 -12.72 -3.98
N ILE A 267 -2.12 -13.97 -3.87
CA ILE A 267 -2.98 -15.10 -4.26
C ILE A 267 -4.13 -15.24 -3.29
N VAL A 268 -3.97 -15.10 -1.98
CA VAL A 268 -5.10 -15.14 -1.02
C VAL A 268 -6.00 -13.92 -1.17
N GLN A 269 -5.50 -12.72 -1.49
CA GLN A 269 -6.38 -11.61 -1.85
C GLN A 269 -7.10 -11.84 -3.17
N ASN A 270 -6.42 -12.32 -4.21
CA ASN A 270 -7.05 -12.60 -5.50
C ASN A 270 -7.99 -13.81 -5.46
N VAL A 271 -7.68 -14.82 -4.64
CA VAL A 271 -8.50 -16.01 -4.39
C VAL A 271 -9.64 -15.68 -3.45
N SER A 272 -9.45 -14.85 -2.42
CA SER A 272 -10.56 -14.38 -1.58
C SER A 272 -11.50 -13.49 -2.37
N LEU A 273 -10.98 -12.62 -3.23
CA LEU A 273 -11.79 -11.85 -4.20
C LEU A 273 -12.49 -12.79 -5.19
N TRP A 274 -11.78 -13.75 -5.79
CA TRP A 274 -12.39 -14.72 -6.73
C TRP A 274 -13.46 -15.58 -6.04
N LEU A 275 -13.21 -16.08 -4.84
CA LEU A 275 -14.16 -16.84 -4.03
C LEU A 275 -15.36 -15.97 -3.64
N ARG A 276 -15.13 -14.73 -3.19
CA ARG A 276 -16.21 -13.84 -2.74
C ARG A 276 -17.07 -13.37 -3.91
N THR A 277 -16.48 -13.08 -5.07
CA THR A 277 -17.24 -12.60 -6.23
C THR A 277 -17.96 -13.73 -6.96
N ILE A 278 -17.34 -14.90 -7.15
CA ILE A 278 -17.94 -15.99 -7.95
C ILE A 278 -18.70 -17.00 -7.10
N ILE A 279 -18.16 -17.42 -5.94
CA ILE A 279 -18.82 -18.46 -5.15
C ILE A 279 -20.04 -17.89 -4.43
N ILE A 280 -20.00 -16.67 -3.88
CA ILE A 280 -21.18 -16.10 -3.22
C ILE A 280 -22.30 -15.84 -4.23
N GLU A 281 -22.02 -15.27 -5.41
CA GLU A 281 -23.03 -15.12 -6.47
C GLU A 281 -23.60 -16.47 -6.93
N MET A 282 -22.77 -17.51 -7.09
CA MET A 282 -23.25 -18.85 -7.45
C MET A 282 -24.04 -19.54 -6.32
N VAL A 283 -23.71 -19.25 -5.07
CA VAL A 283 -24.39 -19.77 -3.86
C VAL A 283 -25.74 -19.10 -3.64
N GLU A 284 -25.83 -17.79 -3.87
CA GLU A 284 -27.06 -17.01 -3.76
C GLU A 284 -28.06 -17.38 -4.85
N THR A 285 -27.58 -17.70 -6.05
CA THR A 285 -28.43 -18.09 -7.18
C THR A 285 -28.83 -19.58 -7.17
N GLN A 286 -28.12 -20.46 -6.44
CA GLN A 286 -28.42 -21.89 -6.39
C GLN A 286 -28.29 -22.51 -4.98
N PRO A 287 -29.39 -22.63 -4.21
CA PRO A 287 -29.37 -23.20 -2.85
C PRO A 287 -28.93 -24.67 -2.77
N ILE A 288 -28.96 -25.40 -3.89
CA ILE A 288 -28.47 -26.79 -3.99
C ILE A 288 -26.94 -26.84 -3.95
N LEU A 289 -26.26 -25.88 -4.59
CA LEU A 289 -24.80 -25.79 -4.58
C LEU A 289 -24.28 -25.40 -3.20
N LEU A 290 -24.96 -24.49 -2.49
CA LEU A 290 -24.63 -24.15 -1.10
C LEU A 290 -24.66 -25.39 -0.19
N ASN A 291 -25.70 -26.21 -0.29
CA ASN A 291 -25.81 -27.44 0.51
C ASN A 291 -24.73 -28.46 0.17
N LEU A 292 -24.36 -28.60 -1.11
CA LEU A 292 -23.26 -29.49 -1.53
C LEU A 292 -21.89 -28.97 -1.07
N PHE A 293 -21.67 -27.66 -1.17
CA PHE A 293 -20.44 -27.00 -0.76
C PHE A 293 -20.24 -27.05 0.75
N LEU A 294 -21.29 -26.73 1.53
CA LEU A 294 -21.27 -26.87 2.99
C LEU A 294 -21.07 -28.32 3.43
N LYS A 295 -21.63 -29.30 2.69
CA LYS A 295 -21.44 -30.73 3.00
C LYS A 295 -20.00 -31.19 2.70
N GLN A 296 -19.38 -30.68 1.64
CA GLN A 296 -17.97 -30.94 1.34
C GLN A 296 -17.03 -30.26 2.33
N PHE A 297 -17.25 -28.98 2.67
CA PHE A 297 -16.46 -28.27 3.67
C PHE A 297 -16.60 -28.88 5.06
N ARG A 298 -17.81 -29.30 5.44
CA ARG A 298 -18.04 -30.03 6.70
C ARG A 298 -17.26 -31.34 6.75
N ASN A 299 -17.20 -32.09 5.65
CA ASN A 299 -16.38 -33.30 5.58
C ASN A 299 -14.87 -32.99 5.62
N LEU A 300 -14.44 -31.87 5.04
CA LEU A 300 -13.03 -31.43 5.06
C LEU A 300 -12.59 -30.97 6.45
N LEU A 301 -13.44 -30.22 7.16
CA LEU A 301 -13.20 -29.82 8.55
C LEU A 301 -13.23 -31.02 9.52
N LEU A 302 -14.20 -31.93 9.37
CA LEU A 302 -14.28 -33.12 10.22
C LEU A 302 -13.15 -34.13 9.94
N ASN A 303 -12.63 -34.19 8.72
CA ASN A 303 -11.46 -35.02 8.41
C ASN A 303 -10.14 -34.40 8.90
N HIS A 304 -10.10 -33.08 9.11
CA HIS A 304 -8.92 -32.42 9.67
C HIS A 304 -8.76 -32.70 11.17
N ASP A 305 -9.87 -32.86 11.91
CA ASP A 305 -9.88 -33.28 13.32
C ASP A 305 -9.48 -34.77 13.49
N ASN A 306 -9.87 -35.63 12.54
CA ASN A 306 -9.52 -37.05 12.59
C ASN A 306 -8.06 -37.35 12.23
N ASN A 307 -7.42 -36.50 11.42
CA ASN A 307 -6.01 -36.69 11.04
C ASN A 307 -5.02 -36.29 12.14
N HIS A 308 -5.41 -35.39 13.07
CA HIS A 308 -4.58 -35.09 14.24
C HIS A 308 -4.56 -36.25 15.25
N HIS A 309 -5.65 -37.02 15.39
CA HIS A 309 -5.66 -38.20 16.27
C HIS A 309 -4.91 -39.42 15.69
N ILE A 310 -4.65 -39.46 14.38
CA ILE A 310 -3.89 -40.55 13.76
C ILE A 310 -2.38 -40.29 13.84
N GLN A 311 -1.92 -39.04 13.76
CA GLN A 311 -0.50 -38.71 13.90
C GLN A 311 0.01 -38.86 15.35
N ASP A 312 -0.84 -38.62 16.35
CA ASP A 312 -0.46 -38.86 17.76
C ASP A 312 -0.40 -40.35 18.12
N ASN A 313 -1.16 -41.21 17.42
CA ASN A 313 -1.13 -42.67 17.63
C ASN A 313 0.01 -43.38 16.90
N ILE A 314 0.55 -42.80 15.81
CA ILE A 314 1.71 -43.38 15.10
C ILE A 314 3.02 -43.07 15.87
N ASN A 315 3.11 -41.90 16.52
CA ASN A 315 4.28 -41.53 17.34
C ASN A 315 4.35 -42.23 18.70
N GLN A 316 3.30 -42.94 19.14
CA GLN A 316 3.31 -43.74 20.37
C GLN A 316 3.54 -45.24 20.14
N GLN A 317 3.56 -45.73 18.90
CA GLN A 317 3.80 -47.16 18.58
C GLN A 317 5.24 -47.49 18.17
N GLU A 318 6.14 -46.51 18.03
CA GLU A 318 7.57 -46.75 17.73
C GLU A 318 8.51 -46.68 18.96
N ILE A 319 7.97 -46.61 20.18
CA ILE A 319 8.78 -46.64 21.43
C ILE A 319 8.32 -47.77 22.36
N GLU A 320 8.27 -49.00 21.86
CA GLU A 320 8.24 -50.21 22.71
C GLU A 320 8.93 -51.36 21.94
N ALA A 321 10.27 -51.32 21.88
CA ALA A 321 11.06 -52.52 21.60
C ALA A 321 11.42 -53.17 22.95
N PRO A 322 11.04 -54.43 23.21
CA PRO A 322 11.31 -55.06 24.49
C PRO A 322 12.79 -55.44 24.60
N GLU A 323 13.41 -54.97 25.68
CA GLU A 323 14.61 -55.56 26.26
C GLU A 323 14.34 -57.02 26.67
N GLY A 324 15.31 -57.90 26.43
CA GLY A 324 15.53 -59.05 27.31
C GLY A 324 15.81 -60.41 26.66
N GLN A 325 17.10 -60.78 26.75
CA GLN A 325 17.62 -62.11 27.16
C GLN A 325 17.56 -63.27 26.15
N GLU A 326 18.68 -63.75 25.60
CA GLU A 326 19.80 -64.53 26.18
C GLU A 326 19.68 -66.05 25.90
N GLU A 327 20.71 -66.53 25.20
CA GLU A 327 21.40 -67.83 25.30
C GLU A 327 20.89 -69.14 24.65
N ALA A 328 21.93 -69.83 24.15
CA ALA A 328 22.15 -71.28 24.01
C ALA A 328 21.63 -72.01 22.76
N THR A 329 22.49 -72.20 21.75
CA THR A 329 23.32 -73.42 21.59
C THR A 329 24.31 -73.29 20.44
#